data_AF-A0A956BF03-F1
#
_entry.id   AF-A0A956BF03-F1
#
_cell.length_a   1.000
_cell.length_b   1.000
_cell.length_c   1.000
_cell.angle_alpha   90.00
_cell.angle_beta   90.00
_cell.angle_gamma   90.00
#
_symmetry.space_group_name_H-M   'P 1'
#
loop_
_entity.id
_entity.type
_entity.pdbx_description
1 polymer ?
#
loop_
_entity_poly.entity_id
_entity_poly.type
_entity_poly.pdbx_seq_one_letter_code
_entity_poly.pdbx_strand_id
1 'polypeptide(L)'
;MSDKRGNGSPPRVMSTDRPLDALIPELASSRQIHASDLHPRVLEVALENDERGWVLACWRNPGSPEDLHKGVKAMVEATLLAELSQPPEEFAERRTFKSIRFFAFDDLGAHAEEALRPFGFQRASGNIDLNRHEGPLQALRDEASRVGATIGDAPDSIWIASVEGAEGRLGRNLDAIAMHLVSKSSDEIWGEDPGAPSKRLADQVSARFGERVKPDMDSFRTVELLLVQNAVGPVRWIHPVLYQAWCDLAGVVAHAQFGLAVDWALCDADDTGFYPPPLLRIRTDDGDVHLPIGLEMLRWAIMPLQPDEQPAPFSDWLEDQLKHLAE
;
A
#
# COMPACT_ATOMS: atom_id res chain seq x y z
N MET A 1 14.80 -11.75 -73.50
CA MET A 1 16.11 -12.40 -73.24
C MET A 1 16.86 -11.47 -72.31
N SER A 2 17.17 -11.74 -71.05
CA SER A 2 17.10 -12.90 -70.15
C SER A 2 17.19 -12.27 -68.74
N ASP A 3 16.24 -12.50 -67.84
CA ASP A 3 16.11 -13.62 -66.91
C ASP A 3 16.76 -13.34 -65.52
N LYS A 4 16.09 -13.89 -64.51
CA LYS A 4 16.04 -13.59 -63.07
C LYS A 4 17.34 -13.78 -62.28
N ARG A 5 17.35 -13.17 -61.07
CA ARG A 5 17.59 -13.75 -59.70
C ARG A 5 18.24 -12.65 -58.84
N GLY A 6 17.87 -12.36 -57.59
CA GLY A 6 17.21 -13.11 -56.54
C GLY A 6 17.92 -12.66 -55.25
N ASN A 7 17.38 -11.66 -54.55
CA ASN A 7 17.98 -11.11 -53.33
C ASN A 7 17.53 -11.99 -52.15
N GLY A 8 18.19 -13.15 -52.00
CA GLY A 8 17.99 -14.03 -50.87
C GLY A 8 18.88 -13.57 -49.71
N SER A 9 18.26 -13.13 -48.62
CA SER A 9 18.94 -13.00 -47.33
C SER A 9 19.65 -14.31 -46.99
N PRO A 10 20.89 -14.28 -46.46
CA PRO A 10 21.58 -15.50 -46.08
C PRO A 10 20.77 -16.26 -45.02
N PRO A 11 20.72 -17.60 -45.09
CA PRO A 11 20.04 -18.39 -44.08
C PRO A 11 20.67 -18.14 -42.71
N ARG A 12 19.87 -17.67 -41.75
CA ARG A 12 20.29 -17.55 -40.34
C ARG A 12 20.67 -18.96 -39.87
N VAL A 13 21.96 -19.14 -39.59
CA VAL A 13 22.46 -20.36 -38.97
C VAL A 13 21.88 -20.40 -37.56
N MET A 14 20.94 -21.31 -37.31
CA MET A 14 20.40 -21.53 -35.97
C MET A 14 21.51 -22.05 -35.07
N SER A 15 21.81 -21.32 -34.00
CA SER A 15 22.60 -21.86 -32.89
C SER A 15 21.83 -23.07 -32.32
N THR A 16 22.44 -24.25 -32.39
CA THR A 16 21.85 -25.50 -31.88
C THR A 16 21.61 -25.46 -30.37
N ASP A 17 22.33 -24.58 -29.66
CA ASP A 17 22.28 -24.51 -28.21
C ASP A 17 21.22 -23.52 -27.69
N ARG A 18 20.76 -22.56 -28.52
CA ARG A 18 19.73 -21.57 -28.14
C ARG A 18 18.88 -21.16 -29.36
N PRO A 19 17.97 -22.03 -29.81
CA PRO A 19 17.18 -21.80 -31.02
C PRO A 19 16.17 -20.65 -30.89
N LEU A 20 15.75 -20.29 -29.66
CA LEU A 20 14.84 -19.18 -29.38
C LEU A 20 15.49 -17.80 -29.54
N ASP A 21 16.76 -17.65 -29.18
CA ASP A 21 17.52 -16.39 -29.27
C ASP A 21 17.68 -15.90 -30.73
N ALA A 22 17.65 -16.83 -31.69
CA ALA A 22 17.71 -16.52 -33.12
C ALA A 22 16.38 -16.01 -33.71
N LEU A 23 15.27 -16.26 -33.00
CA LEU A 23 13.91 -15.89 -33.40
C LEU A 23 13.49 -14.55 -32.80
N ILE A 24 13.97 -14.22 -31.59
CA ILE A 24 13.66 -12.99 -30.88
C ILE A 24 14.99 -12.40 -30.36
N PRO A 25 15.69 -11.56 -31.16
CA PRO A 25 16.97 -10.98 -30.77
C PRO A 25 16.93 -10.20 -29.44
N GLU A 26 15.74 -9.70 -29.05
CA GLU A 26 15.51 -9.01 -27.78
C GLU A 26 15.66 -9.92 -26.54
N LEU A 27 15.65 -11.25 -26.68
CA LEU A 27 15.95 -12.18 -25.59
C LEU A 27 17.47 -12.34 -25.35
N ALA A 28 18.28 -12.17 -26.40
CA ALA A 28 19.74 -12.26 -26.31
C ALA A 28 20.35 -11.02 -25.64
N SER A 29 19.69 -9.86 -25.76
CA SER A 29 19.86 -8.81 -24.76
C SER A 29 19.17 -9.28 -23.49
N SER A 30 19.93 -9.85 -22.54
CA SER A 30 19.51 -9.76 -21.15
C SER A 30 19.24 -8.27 -20.91
N ARG A 31 17.98 -7.84 -20.94
CA ARG A 31 17.62 -6.53 -20.44
C ARG A 31 18.09 -6.55 -19.00
N GLN A 32 19.28 -5.99 -18.77
CA GLN A 32 19.69 -5.57 -17.45
C GLN A 32 18.55 -4.68 -17.00
N ILE A 33 17.74 -5.20 -16.09
CA ILE A 33 16.78 -4.39 -15.37
C ILE A 33 17.67 -3.33 -14.71
N HIS A 34 17.62 -2.10 -15.22
CA HIS A 34 18.36 -1.01 -14.61
C HIS A 34 17.91 -0.94 -13.16
N ALA A 35 18.85 -1.21 -12.25
CA ALA A 35 18.61 -1.12 -10.83
C ALA A 35 18.10 0.28 -10.52
N SER A 36 16.84 0.41 -10.08
CA SER A 36 16.31 1.64 -9.52
C SER A 36 17.10 1.97 -8.25
N ASP A 37 17.29 3.26 -7.93
CA ASP A 37 18.07 3.66 -6.75
C ASP A 37 17.46 3.10 -5.45
N LEU A 38 16.13 2.99 -5.42
CA LEU A 38 15.37 2.29 -4.39
C LEU A 38 15.02 0.86 -4.83
N HIS A 39 15.15 -0.11 -3.94
CA HIS A 39 14.77 -1.49 -4.18
C HIS A 39 13.24 -1.59 -4.35
N PRO A 40 12.73 -2.14 -5.47
CA PRO A 40 11.30 -2.08 -5.75
C PRO A 40 10.44 -3.03 -4.92
N ARG A 41 11.03 -4.07 -4.32
CA ARG A 41 10.30 -4.99 -3.43
C ARG A 41 10.47 -4.59 -1.97
N VAL A 42 9.42 -4.80 -1.21
CA VAL A 42 9.41 -4.69 0.25
C VAL A 42 9.47 -6.08 0.84
N LEU A 43 10.38 -6.28 1.79
CA LEU A 43 10.54 -7.55 2.47
C LEU A 43 9.74 -7.55 3.77
N GLU A 44 8.96 -8.60 3.98
CA GLU A 44 8.33 -8.85 5.27
C GLU A 44 9.29 -9.60 6.17
N VAL A 45 9.42 -9.14 7.41
CA VAL A 45 10.39 -9.67 8.35
C VAL A 45 9.73 -9.98 9.68
N ALA A 46 10.03 -11.14 10.24
CA ALA A 46 9.71 -11.45 11.62
C ALA A 46 10.62 -10.64 12.55
N LEU A 47 10.01 -10.07 13.58
CA LEU A 47 10.67 -9.34 14.65
C LEU A 47 10.67 -10.21 15.92
N GLU A 48 11.20 -9.66 17.02
CA GLU A 48 11.08 -10.30 18.33
C GLU A 48 9.60 -10.41 18.75
N ASN A 49 9.24 -11.41 19.55
CA ASN A 49 7.89 -11.64 20.09
C ASN A 49 6.79 -11.85 19.04
N ASP A 50 7.09 -12.54 17.93
CA ASP A 50 6.14 -12.82 16.83
C ASP A 50 5.58 -11.57 16.14
N GLU A 51 6.19 -10.40 16.37
CA GLU A 51 5.84 -9.17 15.68
C GLU A 51 6.36 -9.20 14.24
N ARG A 52 5.74 -8.42 13.34
CA ARG A 52 6.18 -8.31 11.95
C ARG A 52 6.57 -6.88 11.60
N GLY A 53 7.44 -6.73 10.61
CA GLY A 53 7.79 -5.44 10.05
C GLY A 53 8.03 -5.52 8.55
N TRP A 54 8.07 -4.37 7.92
CA TRP A 54 8.45 -4.22 6.51
C TRP A 54 9.86 -3.67 6.41
N VAL A 55 10.62 -4.10 5.41
CA VAL A 55 11.95 -3.58 5.10
C VAL A 55 11.97 -3.08 3.66
N LEU A 56 12.27 -1.79 3.53
CA LEU A 56 12.52 -1.08 2.29
C LEU A 56 14.03 -0.85 2.21
N ALA A 57 14.58 -0.81 0.99
CA ALA A 57 16.00 -0.57 0.79
C ALA A 57 16.27 0.50 -0.26
N CYS A 58 17.33 1.28 -0.03
CA CYS A 58 17.91 2.23 -0.97
C CYS A 58 19.32 1.75 -1.30
N TRP A 59 19.53 1.31 -2.54
CA TRP A 59 20.83 0.84 -2.99
C TRP A 59 21.80 1.99 -3.27
N ARG A 60 21.27 3.11 -3.76
CA ARG A 60 22.04 4.29 -4.16
C ARG A 60 21.31 5.56 -3.75
N ASN A 61 22.04 6.63 -3.53
CA ASN A 61 21.43 7.93 -3.29
C ASN A 61 20.71 8.42 -4.57
N PRO A 62 19.39 8.70 -4.54
CA PRO A 62 18.64 9.22 -5.69
C PRO A 62 19.09 10.63 -6.16
N GLY A 63 19.96 11.30 -5.41
CA GLY A 63 20.60 12.55 -5.78
C GLY A 63 19.92 13.80 -5.20
N SER A 64 18.59 13.78 -5.02
CA SER A 64 17.85 14.88 -4.39
C SER A 64 16.88 14.41 -3.29
N PRO A 65 16.55 15.26 -2.29
CA PRO A 65 15.54 14.96 -1.28
C PRO A 65 14.16 14.72 -1.87
N GLU A 66 13.79 15.42 -2.95
CA GLU A 66 12.50 15.28 -3.63
C GLU A 66 12.38 13.92 -4.33
N ASP A 67 13.45 13.47 -4.99
CA ASP A 67 13.46 12.16 -5.66
C ASP A 67 13.44 11.02 -4.64
N LEU A 68 14.18 11.16 -3.53
CA LEU A 68 14.10 10.25 -2.39
C LEU A 68 12.68 10.21 -1.81
N HIS A 69 12.09 11.37 -1.52
CA HIS A 69 10.73 11.48 -0.98
C HIS A 69 9.71 10.82 -1.91
N LYS A 70 9.75 11.12 -3.21
CA LYS A 70 8.84 10.55 -4.20
C LYS A 70 8.97 9.04 -4.30
N GLY A 71 10.20 8.52 -4.32
CA GLY A 71 10.47 7.08 -4.35
C GLY A 71 9.96 6.36 -3.11
N VAL A 72 10.24 6.90 -1.93
CA VAL A 72 9.78 6.33 -0.64
C VAL A 72 8.26 6.42 -0.51
N LYS A 73 7.65 7.55 -0.92
CA LYS A 73 6.19 7.71 -0.94
C LYS A 73 5.53 6.58 -1.71
N ALA A 74 5.98 6.34 -2.94
CA ALA A 74 5.40 5.31 -3.80
C ALA A 74 5.49 3.92 -3.14
N MET A 75 6.63 3.57 -2.54
CA MET A 75 6.81 2.28 -1.87
C MET A 75 5.96 2.15 -0.60
N VAL A 76 5.93 3.17 0.25
CA VAL A 76 5.16 3.15 1.49
C VAL A 76 3.66 3.09 1.20
N GLU A 77 3.16 3.94 0.29
CA GLU A 77 1.76 3.92 -0.12
C GLU A 77 1.38 2.56 -0.74
N ALA A 78 2.21 2.02 -1.64
CA ALA A 78 1.95 0.71 -2.25
C ALA A 78 1.96 -0.43 -1.23
N THR A 79 2.91 -0.43 -0.30
CA THR A 79 3.02 -1.48 0.75
C THR A 79 1.80 -1.47 1.65
N LEU A 80 1.43 -0.29 2.16
CA LEU A 80 0.29 -0.15 3.05
C LEU A 80 -1.02 -0.45 2.32
N LEU A 81 -1.20 0.03 1.08
CA LEU A 81 -2.39 -0.30 0.29
C LEU A 81 -2.48 -1.80 0.01
N ALA A 82 -1.38 -2.46 -0.36
CA ALA A 82 -1.38 -3.88 -0.61
C ALA A 82 -1.86 -4.67 0.62
N GLU A 83 -1.39 -4.31 1.82
CA GLU A 83 -1.83 -4.96 3.06
C GLU A 83 -3.29 -4.63 3.41
N LEU A 84 -3.71 -3.37 3.25
CA LEU A 84 -5.08 -2.93 3.55
C LEU A 84 -6.13 -3.49 2.59
N SER A 85 -5.71 -3.91 1.40
CA SER A 85 -6.58 -4.44 0.35
C SER A 85 -6.71 -5.96 0.38
N GLN A 86 -5.98 -6.64 1.27
CA GLN A 86 -6.08 -8.10 1.41
C GLN A 86 -7.49 -8.53 1.85
N PRO A 87 -7.99 -9.67 1.34
CA PRO A 87 -9.28 -10.20 1.75
C PRO A 87 -9.26 -10.61 3.24
N PRO A 88 -10.44 -10.71 3.89
CA PRO A 88 -10.54 -11.01 5.31
C PRO A 88 -9.88 -12.32 5.75
N GLU A 89 -9.76 -13.31 4.84
CA GLU A 89 -9.15 -14.62 5.13
C GLU A 89 -7.65 -14.53 5.46
N GLU A 90 -6.90 -13.69 4.75
CA GLU A 90 -5.46 -13.44 4.98
C GLU A 90 -5.23 -12.82 6.37
N PHE A 91 -6.25 -12.12 6.89
CA PHE A 91 -6.22 -11.53 8.23
C PHE A 91 -6.37 -12.56 9.36
N ALA A 92 -6.91 -13.76 9.09
CA ALA A 92 -7.08 -14.80 10.11
C ALA A 92 -5.75 -15.20 10.77
N GLU A 93 -4.63 -14.97 10.08
CA GLU A 93 -3.28 -15.22 10.58
C GLU A 93 -2.78 -14.19 11.63
N ARG A 94 -3.59 -13.18 12.00
CA ARG A 94 -3.25 -12.14 13.01
C ARG A 94 -1.92 -11.44 12.75
N ARG A 95 -1.70 -11.06 11.49
CA ARG A 95 -0.50 -10.33 11.06
C ARG A 95 -0.47 -8.96 11.76
N THR A 96 0.41 -8.81 12.75
CA THR A 96 0.56 -7.55 13.49
C THR A 96 1.87 -6.90 13.10
N PHE A 97 1.79 -5.92 12.22
CA PHE A 97 2.94 -5.11 11.83
C PHE A 97 3.19 -3.99 12.83
N LYS A 98 4.47 -3.82 13.20
CA LYS A 98 4.90 -2.86 14.23
C LYS A 98 5.85 -1.81 13.73
N SER A 99 6.49 -2.04 12.58
CA SER A 99 7.42 -1.07 12.03
C SER A 99 7.59 -1.22 10.53
N ILE A 100 7.93 -0.09 9.91
CA ILE A 100 8.53 -0.02 8.59
C ILE A 100 9.99 0.39 8.81
N ARG A 101 10.91 -0.36 8.24
CA ARG A 101 12.35 -0.07 8.28
C ARG A 101 12.84 0.29 6.90
N PHE A 102 13.73 1.26 6.85
CA PHE A 102 14.34 1.73 5.61
C PHE A 102 15.86 1.66 5.75
N PHE A 103 16.48 0.79 4.94
CA PHE A 103 17.93 0.54 4.95
C PHE A 103 18.56 1.27 3.76
N ALA A 104 19.46 2.21 4.04
CA ALA A 104 20.23 2.90 3.00
C ALA A 104 21.65 2.36 2.96
N PHE A 105 22.08 1.89 1.79
CA PHE A 105 23.43 1.36 1.53
C PHE A 105 24.36 2.37 0.86
N ASP A 106 23.92 3.63 0.78
CA ASP A 106 24.68 4.76 0.27
C ASP A 106 24.35 5.99 1.12
N ASP A 107 25.26 6.97 1.13
CA ASP A 107 25.07 8.21 1.88
C ASP A 107 23.98 9.05 1.23
N LEU A 108 22.83 9.15 1.89
CA LEU A 108 21.67 9.94 1.45
C LEU A 108 21.85 11.45 1.64
N GLY A 109 22.93 11.88 2.29
CA GLY A 109 23.23 13.28 2.54
C GLY A 109 22.43 13.90 3.69
N ALA A 110 22.70 15.18 3.95
CA ALA A 110 22.20 15.90 5.13
C ALA A 110 20.68 16.12 5.16
N HIS A 111 20.01 16.03 4.01
CA HIS A 111 18.57 16.31 3.87
C HIS A 111 17.70 15.04 3.84
N ALA A 112 18.29 13.86 4.04
CA ALA A 112 17.55 12.60 4.06
C ALA A 112 16.44 12.59 5.11
N GLU A 113 16.70 13.17 6.29
CA GLU A 113 15.70 13.25 7.36
C GLU A 113 14.46 14.04 6.93
N GLU A 114 14.64 15.15 6.22
CA GLU A 114 13.52 15.97 5.73
C GLU A 114 12.66 15.20 4.73
N ALA A 115 13.28 14.42 3.83
CA ALA A 115 12.58 13.59 2.86
C ALA A 115 11.81 12.42 3.49
N LEU A 116 12.36 11.82 4.55
CA LEU A 116 11.86 10.60 5.17
C LEU A 116 10.86 10.86 6.32
N ARG A 117 10.99 11.98 7.03
CA ARG A 117 10.14 12.36 8.17
C ARG A 117 8.62 12.37 7.88
N PRO A 118 8.13 12.78 6.68
CA PRO A 118 6.71 12.69 6.34
C PRO A 118 6.13 11.27 6.43
N PHE A 119 6.97 10.25 6.33
CA PHE A 119 6.57 8.84 6.44
C PHE A 119 6.84 8.25 7.84
N GLY A 120 7.12 9.09 8.83
CA GLY A 120 7.32 8.69 10.23
C GLY A 120 8.69 8.10 10.52
N PHE A 121 9.58 8.08 9.53
CA PHE A 121 10.93 7.54 9.69
C PHE A 121 11.78 8.43 10.59
N GLN A 122 12.39 7.80 11.58
CA GLN A 122 13.43 8.39 12.42
C GLN A 122 14.71 7.58 12.28
N ARG A 123 15.86 8.26 12.27
CA ARG A 123 17.14 7.57 12.20
C ARG A 123 17.32 6.74 13.46
N ALA A 124 17.58 5.45 13.30
CA ALA A 124 17.92 4.59 14.43
C ALA A 124 19.18 5.14 15.12
N SER A 125 19.06 5.42 16.43
CA SER A 125 20.15 5.96 17.23
C SER A 125 20.89 4.84 17.97
N GLY A 126 22.21 4.98 18.09
CA GLY A 126 23.08 4.02 18.80
C GLY A 126 23.69 2.93 17.90
N ASN A 127 24.42 2.01 18.53
CA ASN A 127 24.97 0.83 17.85
C ASN A 127 23.83 -0.12 17.52
N ILE A 128 23.44 -0.17 16.25
CA ILE A 128 22.43 -1.09 15.77
C ILE A 128 23.02 -2.50 15.80
N ASP A 129 22.38 -3.40 16.53
CA ASP A 129 22.74 -4.82 16.54
C ASP A 129 22.33 -5.46 15.22
N LEU A 130 23.22 -5.37 14.23
CA LEU A 130 22.99 -5.90 12.88
C LEU A 130 22.71 -7.42 12.87
N ASN A 131 23.13 -8.15 13.91
CA ASN A 131 22.83 -9.59 14.01
C ASN A 131 21.31 -9.84 14.04
N ARG A 132 20.52 -8.90 14.59
CA ARG A 132 19.04 -8.98 14.59
C ARG A 132 18.43 -8.72 13.22
N HIS A 133 19.24 -8.29 12.26
CA HIS A 133 18.84 -7.95 10.90
C HIS A 133 19.52 -8.84 9.85
N GLU A 134 20.25 -9.89 10.25
CA GLU A 134 21.05 -10.68 9.30
C GLU A 134 20.18 -11.39 8.25
N GLY A 135 19.01 -11.93 8.63
CA GLY A 135 18.08 -12.55 7.68
C GLY A 135 17.60 -11.57 6.59
N PRO A 136 17.03 -10.41 6.98
CA PRO A 136 16.65 -9.36 6.03
C PRO A 136 17.82 -8.82 5.20
N LEU A 137 18.99 -8.60 5.80
CA LEU A 137 20.19 -8.13 5.09
C LEU A 137 20.67 -9.16 4.06
N GLN A 138 20.66 -10.45 4.41
CA GLN A 138 21.02 -11.50 3.46
C GLN A 138 20.06 -11.54 2.27
N ALA A 139 18.75 -11.43 2.51
CA ALA A 139 17.77 -11.37 1.43
C ALA A 139 18.02 -10.17 0.49
N LEU A 140 18.32 -8.99 1.04
CA LEU A 140 18.65 -7.81 0.24
C LEU A 140 19.95 -7.98 -0.56
N ARG A 141 20.98 -8.65 0.01
CA ARG A 141 22.22 -8.97 -0.71
C ARG A 141 21.98 -9.92 -1.87
N ASP A 142 21.17 -10.95 -1.65
CA ASP A 142 20.80 -11.92 -2.69
C ASP A 142 20.02 -11.23 -3.82
N GLU A 143 19.11 -10.31 -3.48
CA GLU A 143 18.36 -9.52 -4.45
C GLU A 143 19.24 -8.54 -5.23
N ALA A 144 20.15 -7.83 -4.55
CA ALA A 144 21.11 -6.95 -5.20
C ALA A 144 21.98 -7.73 -6.20
N SER A 145 22.51 -8.87 -5.79
CA SER A 145 23.30 -9.77 -6.64
C SER A 145 22.51 -10.23 -7.88
N ARG A 146 21.24 -10.60 -7.70
CA ARG A 146 20.34 -11.05 -8.79
C ARG A 146 20.14 -9.98 -9.86
N VAL A 147 20.10 -8.70 -9.49
CA VAL A 147 19.93 -7.59 -10.45
C VAL A 147 21.25 -6.96 -10.90
N GLY A 148 22.39 -7.54 -10.50
CA GLY A 148 23.72 -7.01 -10.82
C GLY A 148 24.10 -5.74 -10.07
N ALA A 149 23.43 -5.42 -8.96
CA ALA A 149 23.82 -4.39 -8.03
C ALA A 149 24.83 -4.94 -7.00
N THR A 150 25.65 -4.07 -6.45
CA THR A 150 26.55 -4.39 -5.33
C THR A 150 26.25 -3.41 -4.22
N ILE A 151 25.86 -3.94 -3.06
CA ILE A 151 25.60 -3.18 -1.84
C ILE A 151 26.63 -3.57 -0.77
N GLY A 152 26.88 -2.68 0.19
CA GLY A 152 27.76 -2.99 1.33
C GLY A 152 27.20 -4.11 2.21
N ASP A 153 28.08 -4.73 3.01
CA ASP A 153 27.67 -5.77 3.96
C ASP A 153 26.74 -5.23 5.06
N ALA A 154 26.85 -3.95 5.39
CA ALA A 154 25.99 -3.24 6.32
C ALA A 154 25.43 -1.96 5.67
N PRO A 155 24.22 -1.53 6.04
CA PRO A 155 23.68 -0.24 5.60
C PRO A 155 24.41 0.92 6.29
N ASP A 156 24.61 2.01 5.56
CA ASP A 156 25.18 3.28 6.05
C ASP A 156 24.25 3.97 7.04
N SER A 157 22.94 3.79 6.85
CA SER A 157 21.93 4.25 7.80
C SER A 157 20.68 3.38 7.81
N ILE A 158 20.04 3.31 8.97
CA ILE A 158 18.77 2.63 9.17
C ILE A 158 17.80 3.65 9.74
N TRP A 159 16.60 3.66 9.19
CA TRP A 159 15.50 4.51 9.59
C TRP A 159 14.30 3.65 9.93
N ILE A 160 13.55 4.03 10.97
CA ILE A 160 12.45 3.23 11.50
C ILE A 160 11.23 4.14 11.65
N ALA A 161 10.11 3.73 11.09
CA ALA A 161 8.78 4.28 11.38
C ALA A 161 7.99 3.25 12.20
N SER A 162 7.37 3.67 13.29
CA SER A 162 6.47 2.81 14.07
C SER A 162 5.11 2.69 13.39
N VAL A 163 4.45 1.56 13.61
CA VAL A 163 3.09 1.28 13.14
C VAL A 163 2.22 1.03 14.37
N GLU A 164 1.24 1.89 14.59
CA GLU A 164 0.49 1.94 15.85
C GLU A 164 -1.03 1.96 15.60
N GLY A 165 -1.74 1.04 16.25
CA GLY A 165 -3.20 0.98 16.27
C GLY A 165 -3.78 1.73 17.47
N ALA A 166 -5.09 1.91 17.49
CA ALA A 166 -5.76 2.57 18.60
C ALA A 166 -5.52 1.83 19.92
N GLU A 167 -5.34 2.57 21.01
CA GLU A 167 -4.99 1.99 22.31
C GLU A 167 -6.20 1.84 23.25
N GLY A 168 -5.96 1.16 24.37
CA GLY A 168 -6.89 1.12 25.49
C GLY A 168 -8.23 0.44 25.17
N ARG A 169 -9.33 1.04 25.63
CA ARG A 169 -10.68 0.49 25.42
C ARG A 169 -11.13 0.61 23.97
N LEU A 170 -10.75 1.69 23.29
CA LEU A 170 -11.10 1.91 21.88
C LEU A 170 -10.43 0.84 21.02
N GLY A 171 -9.11 0.66 21.14
CA GLY A 171 -8.35 -0.39 20.46
C GLY A 171 -8.97 -1.77 20.60
N ARG A 172 -9.19 -2.23 21.84
CA ARG A 172 -9.81 -3.53 22.10
C ARG A 172 -11.19 -3.70 21.46
N ASN A 173 -11.98 -2.63 21.43
CA ASN A 173 -13.29 -2.66 20.78
C ASN A 173 -13.12 -2.77 19.25
N LEU A 174 -12.23 -1.99 18.64
CA LEU A 174 -11.95 -2.05 17.20
C LEU A 174 -11.39 -3.42 16.78
N ASP A 175 -10.47 -3.99 17.56
CA ASP A 175 -9.97 -5.36 17.37
C ASP A 175 -11.12 -6.38 17.38
N ALA A 176 -12.04 -6.24 18.35
CA ALA A 176 -13.20 -7.12 18.46
C ALA A 176 -14.21 -6.93 17.32
N ILE A 177 -14.28 -5.74 16.70
CA ILE A 177 -15.07 -5.52 15.49
C ILE A 177 -14.38 -6.16 14.30
N ALA A 178 -13.07 -5.94 14.12
CA ALA A 178 -12.29 -6.51 13.04
C ALA A 178 -12.39 -8.05 13.03
N MET A 179 -12.19 -8.70 14.19
CA MET A 179 -12.38 -10.14 14.34
C MET A 179 -13.79 -10.61 14.01
N HIS A 180 -14.81 -9.80 14.35
CA HIS A 180 -16.19 -10.13 13.99
C HIS A 180 -16.41 -10.05 12.48
N LEU A 181 -15.92 -9.00 11.82
CA LEU A 181 -16.04 -8.84 10.37
C LEU A 181 -15.35 -9.99 9.63
N VAL A 182 -14.13 -10.36 10.05
CA VAL A 182 -13.40 -11.51 9.49
C VAL A 182 -14.22 -12.79 9.61
N SER A 183 -14.79 -13.07 10.78
CA SER A 183 -15.58 -14.29 11.00
C SER A 183 -16.87 -14.37 10.17
N LYS A 184 -17.31 -13.27 9.57
CA LYS A 184 -18.55 -13.15 8.78
C LYS A 184 -18.33 -12.98 7.29
N SER A 185 -17.07 -12.85 6.88
CA SER A 185 -16.68 -12.48 5.52
C SER A 185 -15.53 -13.36 5.03
N SER A 186 -15.35 -14.56 5.59
CA SER A 186 -14.36 -15.52 5.12
C SER A 186 -14.68 -15.82 3.65
N ASP A 187 -13.72 -15.51 2.77
CA ASP A 187 -13.78 -15.68 1.31
C ASP A 187 -14.49 -14.55 0.54
N GLU A 188 -14.93 -13.46 1.18
CA GLU A 188 -15.55 -12.33 0.46
C GLU A 188 -14.50 -11.39 -0.15
N ILE A 189 -14.65 -11.10 -1.45
CA ILE A 189 -13.85 -10.12 -2.17
C ILE A 189 -14.53 -8.75 -2.07
N TRP A 190 -13.74 -7.70 -1.80
CA TRP A 190 -14.29 -6.34 -1.78
C TRP A 190 -14.90 -5.97 -3.14
N GLY A 191 -16.08 -5.35 -3.11
CA GLY A 191 -16.84 -4.94 -4.29
C GLY A 191 -17.78 -6.01 -4.84
N GLU A 192 -17.73 -7.26 -4.36
CA GLU A 192 -18.64 -8.32 -4.79
C GLU A 192 -20.07 -8.13 -4.27
N ASP A 193 -20.23 -7.72 -3.01
CA ASP A 193 -21.52 -7.38 -2.38
C ASP A 193 -21.49 -5.94 -1.83
N PRO A 194 -21.72 -4.93 -2.69
CA PRO A 194 -21.70 -3.52 -2.30
C PRO A 194 -22.60 -3.21 -1.11
N GLY A 195 -22.04 -2.53 -0.11
CA GLY A 195 -22.75 -2.15 1.11
C GLY A 195 -22.82 -3.20 2.21
N ALA A 196 -22.49 -4.47 1.93
CA ALA A 196 -22.49 -5.50 2.97
C ALA A 196 -21.40 -5.28 4.03
N PRO A 197 -20.13 -4.98 3.69
CA PRO A 197 -19.09 -4.69 4.67
C PRO A 197 -19.44 -3.50 5.58
N SER A 198 -19.89 -2.38 5.00
CA SER A 198 -20.25 -1.18 5.76
C SER A 198 -21.47 -1.41 6.66
N LYS A 199 -22.46 -2.19 6.22
CA LYS A 199 -23.59 -2.58 7.06
C LYS A 199 -23.16 -3.40 8.28
N ARG A 200 -22.26 -4.38 8.10
CA ARG A 200 -21.73 -5.17 9.22
C ARG A 200 -20.94 -4.28 10.18
N LEU A 201 -20.14 -3.36 9.67
CA LEU A 201 -19.45 -2.36 10.49
C LEU A 201 -20.45 -1.51 11.29
N ALA A 202 -21.50 -0.99 10.65
CA ALA A 202 -22.56 -0.21 11.28
C ALA A 202 -23.24 -0.96 12.43
N ASP A 203 -23.59 -2.23 12.22
CA ASP A 203 -24.19 -3.09 13.24
C ASP A 203 -23.26 -3.25 14.45
N GLN A 204 -21.96 -3.46 14.22
CA GLN A 204 -20.98 -3.62 15.28
C GLN A 204 -20.66 -2.31 16.02
N VAL A 205 -20.65 -1.18 15.31
CA VAL A 205 -20.51 0.16 15.90
C VAL A 205 -21.69 0.44 16.82
N SER A 206 -22.91 0.17 16.38
CA SER A 206 -24.11 0.32 17.21
C SER A 206 -24.07 -0.58 18.44
N ALA A 207 -23.67 -1.85 18.29
CA ALA A 207 -23.60 -2.79 19.41
C ALA A 207 -22.56 -2.41 20.48
N ARG A 208 -21.42 -1.83 20.10
CA ARG A 208 -20.31 -1.55 21.04
C ARG A 208 -20.24 -0.11 21.54
N PHE A 209 -20.66 0.84 20.71
CA PHE A 209 -20.56 2.27 21.00
C PHE A 209 -21.93 2.92 21.20
N GLY A 210 -23.03 2.24 20.85
CA GLY A 210 -24.39 2.80 20.94
C GLY A 210 -24.73 3.77 19.81
N GLU A 211 -23.82 3.96 18.84
CA GLU A 211 -23.98 4.88 17.73
C GLU A 211 -24.73 4.24 16.57
N ARG A 212 -25.78 4.92 16.07
CA ARG A 212 -26.53 4.43 14.91
C ARG A 212 -25.91 5.00 13.63
N VAL A 213 -25.20 4.15 12.90
CA VAL A 213 -24.62 4.50 11.60
C VAL A 213 -25.69 4.34 10.52
N LYS A 214 -25.99 5.45 9.84
CA LYS A 214 -26.85 5.53 8.65
C LYS A 214 -25.99 5.77 7.41
N PRO A 215 -26.53 5.61 6.19
CA PRO A 215 -25.81 5.94 4.97
C PRO A 215 -25.83 7.46 4.69
N ASP A 216 -25.30 8.25 5.63
CA ASP A 216 -25.17 9.71 5.52
C ASP A 216 -23.78 10.21 5.97
N MET A 217 -23.44 11.45 5.60
CA MET A 217 -22.14 12.08 5.91
C MET A 217 -21.91 12.23 7.42
N ASP A 218 -22.95 12.49 8.20
CA ASP A 218 -22.86 12.60 9.67
C ASP A 218 -22.40 11.26 10.28
N SER A 219 -22.99 10.16 9.83
CA SER A 219 -22.62 8.81 10.28
C SER A 219 -21.24 8.40 9.76
N PHE A 220 -20.90 8.76 8.53
CA PHE A 220 -19.57 8.56 7.98
C PHE A 220 -18.50 9.26 8.83
N ARG A 221 -18.75 10.51 9.22
CA ARG A 221 -17.88 11.26 10.14
C ARG A 221 -17.81 10.63 11.54
N THR A 222 -18.90 10.08 12.06
CA THR A 222 -18.88 9.33 13.32
C THR A 222 -17.96 8.10 13.24
N VAL A 223 -18.02 7.35 12.14
CA VAL A 223 -17.13 6.20 11.92
C VAL A 223 -15.68 6.66 11.77
N GLU A 224 -15.43 7.75 11.03
CA GLU A 224 -14.12 8.38 10.90
C GLU A 224 -13.50 8.70 12.28
N LEU A 225 -14.25 9.36 13.17
CA LEU A 225 -13.79 9.72 14.52
C LEU A 225 -13.45 8.51 15.40
N LEU A 226 -14.02 7.34 15.11
CA LEU A 226 -13.71 6.10 15.84
C LEU A 226 -12.47 5.41 15.28
N LEU A 227 -12.26 5.45 13.96
CA LEU A 227 -11.19 4.72 13.28
C LEU A 227 -9.89 5.53 13.18
N VAL A 228 -9.99 6.83 12.92
CA VAL A 228 -8.85 7.68 12.61
C VAL A 228 -8.22 8.21 13.89
N GLN A 229 -6.94 7.86 14.09
CA GLN A 229 -6.16 8.32 15.23
C GLN A 229 -5.51 9.68 14.93
N ASN A 230 -5.29 10.49 15.96
CA ASN A 230 -4.55 11.77 15.85
C ASN A 230 -3.12 11.67 16.40
N ALA A 231 -2.52 10.47 16.36
CA ALA A 231 -1.16 10.26 16.80
C ALA A 231 -0.16 10.91 15.84
N VAL A 232 0.78 11.69 16.38
CA VAL A 232 1.85 12.36 15.64
C VAL A 232 3.06 11.44 15.54
N GLY A 233 3.57 11.21 14.33
CA GLY A 233 4.78 10.42 14.09
C GLY A 233 4.59 8.98 13.58
N PRO A 234 3.72 8.11 14.15
CA PRO A 234 3.59 6.74 13.68
C PRO A 234 2.71 6.65 12.44
N VAL A 235 2.87 5.55 11.70
CA VAL A 235 1.84 5.09 10.77
C VAL A 235 0.64 4.62 11.59
N ARG A 236 -0.51 5.25 11.35
CA ARG A 236 -1.74 5.10 12.14
C ARG A 236 -2.53 3.91 11.60
N TRP A 237 -2.23 2.73 12.14
CA TRP A 237 -2.78 1.47 11.65
C TRP A 237 -4.29 1.35 11.89
N ILE A 238 -4.98 0.93 10.84
CA ILE A 238 -6.39 0.52 10.86
C ILE A 238 -6.44 -0.90 10.29
N HIS A 239 -7.23 -1.78 10.91
CA HIS A 239 -7.37 -3.16 10.41
C HIS A 239 -7.92 -3.17 8.97
N PRO A 240 -7.36 -3.97 8.05
CA PRO A 240 -7.79 -4.03 6.64
C PRO A 240 -9.30 -4.16 6.46
N VAL A 241 -9.96 -5.04 7.22
CA VAL A 241 -11.42 -5.22 7.15
C VAL A 241 -12.23 -4.01 7.61
N LEU A 242 -11.72 -3.23 8.58
CA LEU A 242 -12.35 -1.99 9.01
C LEU A 242 -12.17 -0.90 7.95
N TYR A 243 -10.97 -0.81 7.39
CA TYR A 243 -10.62 0.11 6.33
C TYR A 243 -11.46 -0.13 5.06
N GLN A 244 -11.58 -1.38 4.62
CA GLN A 244 -12.40 -1.76 3.47
C GLN A 244 -13.90 -1.50 3.71
N ALA A 245 -14.40 -1.77 4.91
CA ALA A 245 -15.78 -1.45 5.29
C ALA A 245 -16.03 0.07 5.35
N TRP A 246 -15.02 0.87 5.68
CA TRP A 246 -15.12 2.32 5.65
C TRP A 246 -15.07 2.86 4.20
N CYS A 247 -14.23 2.30 3.34
CA CYS A 247 -14.24 2.57 1.89
C CYS A 247 -15.61 2.24 1.28
N ASP A 248 -16.19 1.10 1.66
CA ASP A 248 -17.53 0.69 1.22
C ASP A 248 -18.62 1.66 1.69
N LEU A 249 -18.53 2.16 2.93
CA LEU A 249 -19.46 3.15 3.46
C LEU A 249 -19.44 4.45 2.63
N ALA A 250 -18.29 4.87 2.11
CA ALA A 250 -18.21 6.03 1.22
C ALA A 250 -19.06 5.83 -0.05
N GLY A 251 -18.98 4.66 -0.68
CA GLY A 251 -19.80 4.32 -1.85
C GLY A 251 -21.29 4.25 -1.52
N VAL A 252 -21.65 3.70 -0.35
CA VAL A 252 -23.04 3.66 0.12
C VAL A 252 -23.59 5.06 0.38
N VAL A 253 -22.81 5.96 0.98
CA VAL A 253 -23.21 7.36 1.21
C VAL A 253 -23.38 8.10 -0.12
N ALA A 254 -22.44 7.95 -1.05
CA ALA A 254 -22.53 8.51 -2.40
C ALA A 254 -23.83 8.08 -3.10
N HIS A 255 -24.18 6.80 -3.01
CA HIS A 255 -25.43 6.30 -3.59
C HIS A 255 -26.68 6.80 -2.85
N ALA A 256 -26.73 6.67 -1.52
CA ALA A 256 -27.95 6.87 -0.75
C ALA A 256 -28.28 8.34 -0.47
N GLN A 257 -27.27 9.17 -0.19
CA GLN A 257 -27.47 10.58 0.15
C GLN A 257 -27.40 11.49 -1.09
N PHE A 258 -26.48 11.21 -2.02
CA PHE A 258 -26.26 12.05 -3.20
C PHE A 258 -26.94 11.52 -4.46
N GLY A 259 -27.53 10.32 -4.41
CA GLY A 259 -28.25 9.75 -5.55
C GLY A 259 -27.35 9.32 -6.71
N LEU A 260 -26.05 9.17 -6.46
CA LEU A 260 -25.07 8.84 -7.49
C LEU A 260 -25.16 7.36 -7.89
N ALA A 261 -24.89 7.08 -9.17
CA ALA A 261 -24.72 5.73 -9.67
C ALA A 261 -23.27 5.27 -9.43
N VAL A 262 -23.09 4.39 -8.45
CA VAL A 262 -21.76 3.94 -8.00
C VAL A 262 -21.56 2.47 -8.36
N ASP A 263 -20.41 2.15 -8.95
CA ASP A 263 -19.90 0.79 -9.07
C ASP A 263 -18.65 0.63 -8.19
N TRP A 264 -18.51 -0.54 -7.56
CA TRP A 264 -17.32 -0.92 -6.81
C TRP A 264 -16.42 -1.74 -7.73
N ALA A 265 -15.14 -1.40 -7.81
CA ALA A 265 -14.17 -2.27 -8.49
C ALA A 265 -13.96 -3.55 -7.67
N LEU A 266 -13.79 -4.70 -8.32
CA LEU A 266 -13.44 -5.92 -7.59
C LEU A 266 -11.98 -5.86 -7.14
N CYS A 267 -11.74 -6.13 -5.85
CA CYS A 267 -10.39 -6.30 -5.31
C CYS A 267 -9.96 -7.78 -5.35
N ASP A 268 -10.02 -8.41 -6.52
CA ASP A 268 -9.51 -9.77 -6.71
C ASP A 268 -8.01 -9.75 -7.00
N ALA A 269 -7.30 -10.80 -6.60
CA ALA A 269 -5.85 -10.89 -6.83
C ALA A 269 -5.57 -10.90 -8.34
N ASP A 270 -4.59 -10.10 -8.76
CA ASP A 270 -4.08 -10.17 -10.13
C ASP A 270 -3.20 -11.41 -10.36
N ASP A 271 -2.71 -11.58 -11.60
CA ASP A 271 -1.81 -12.68 -11.99
C ASP A 271 -0.49 -12.70 -11.18
N THR A 272 -0.19 -11.63 -10.45
CA THR A 272 0.98 -11.50 -9.59
C THR A 272 0.67 -11.67 -8.09
N GLY A 273 -0.60 -11.96 -7.75
CA GLY A 273 -1.06 -12.18 -6.39
C GLY A 273 -1.31 -10.88 -5.62
N PHE A 274 -1.36 -9.72 -6.29
CA PHE A 274 -1.65 -8.44 -5.65
C PHE A 274 -3.14 -8.12 -5.74
N TYR A 275 -3.71 -7.71 -4.62
CA TYR A 275 -5.08 -7.21 -4.54
C TYR A 275 -5.09 -5.71 -4.87
N PRO A 276 -5.85 -5.25 -5.88
CA PRO A 276 -5.92 -3.84 -6.20
C PRO A 276 -6.66 -3.09 -5.09
N PRO A 277 -6.35 -1.79 -4.88
CA PRO A 277 -6.96 -1.04 -3.80
C PRO A 277 -8.45 -0.76 -4.03
N PRO A 278 -9.24 -0.55 -2.96
CA PRO A 278 -10.63 -0.12 -3.07
C PRO A 278 -10.79 1.11 -3.97
N LEU A 279 -11.61 0.96 -5.01
CA LEU A 279 -11.86 1.97 -6.03
C LEU A 279 -13.35 2.05 -6.30
N LEU A 280 -13.89 3.27 -6.30
CA LEU A 280 -15.28 3.54 -6.69
C LEU A 280 -15.29 4.16 -8.09
N ARG A 281 -16.25 3.74 -8.91
CA ARG A 281 -16.55 4.36 -10.19
C ARG A 281 -17.93 5.00 -10.11
N ILE A 282 -17.99 6.31 -10.30
CA ILE A 282 -19.22 7.09 -10.29
C ILE A 282 -19.58 7.39 -11.74
N ARG A 283 -20.79 7.02 -12.16
CA ARG A 283 -21.28 7.30 -13.50
C ARG A 283 -21.97 8.66 -13.51
N THR A 284 -21.48 9.59 -14.31
CA THR A 284 -22.09 10.90 -14.54
C THR A 284 -22.53 11.02 -16.01
N ASP A 285 -23.26 12.09 -16.33
CA ASP A 285 -23.67 12.37 -17.72
C ASP A 285 -22.46 12.68 -18.63
N ASP A 286 -21.36 13.18 -18.07
CA ASP A 286 -20.11 13.50 -18.78
C ASP A 286 -19.13 12.32 -18.87
N GLY A 287 -19.42 11.21 -18.18
CA GLY A 287 -18.65 9.96 -18.26
C GLY A 287 -18.41 9.30 -16.90
N ASP A 288 -17.61 8.23 -16.93
CA ASP A 288 -17.24 7.51 -15.71
C ASP A 288 -16.08 8.23 -15.01
N VAL A 289 -16.30 8.59 -13.73
CA VAL A 289 -15.28 9.18 -12.85
C VAL A 289 -14.79 8.11 -11.87
N HIS A 290 -13.48 7.89 -11.83
CA HIS A 290 -12.85 6.99 -10.86
C HIS A 290 -12.43 7.77 -9.61
N LEU A 291 -13.02 7.42 -8.47
CA LEU A 291 -12.66 7.97 -7.17
C LEU A 291 -11.74 6.96 -6.45
N PRO A 292 -10.42 7.24 -6.32
CA PRO A 292 -9.45 6.33 -5.70
C PRO A 292 -9.57 6.34 -4.17
N ILE A 293 -10.75 5.96 -3.66
CA ILE A 293 -11.15 6.15 -2.27
C ILE A 293 -10.16 5.52 -1.30
N GLY A 294 -9.62 4.33 -1.61
CA GLY A 294 -8.62 3.69 -0.76
C GLY A 294 -7.36 4.55 -0.64
N LEU A 295 -6.77 4.97 -1.76
CA LEU A 295 -5.54 5.77 -1.73
C LEU A 295 -5.71 7.08 -0.95
N GLU A 296 -6.84 7.78 -1.15
CA GLU A 296 -7.09 9.04 -0.44
C GLU A 296 -7.35 8.82 1.05
N MET A 297 -8.09 7.76 1.43
CA MET A 297 -8.26 7.38 2.84
C MET A 297 -6.94 6.98 3.50
N LEU A 298 -6.07 6.23 2.81
CA LEU A 298 -4.76 5.87 3.32
C LEU A 298 -3.92 7.11 3.63
N ARG A 299 -3.85 8.04 2.66
CA ARG A 299 -3.11 9.29 2.82
C ARG A 299 -3.61 10.11 4.00
N TRP A 300 -4.92 10.12 4.21
CA TRP A 300 -5.54 10.93 5.26
C TRP A 300 -5.50 10.29 6.65
N ALA A 301 -5.79 9.00 6.73
CA ALA A 301 -6.08 8.32 7.99
C ALA A 301 -4.92 7.48 8.52
N ILE A 302 -4.02 7.03 7.65
CA ILE A 302 -2.99 6.03 7.96
C ILE A 302 -1.59 6.63 7.94
N MET A 303 -1.32 7.54 7.00
CA MET A 303 -0.01 8.20 6.95
C MET A 303 0.26 9.03 8.22
N PRO A 304 1.52 9.17 8.64
CA PRO A 304 1.85 9.89 9.86
C PRO A 304 1.51 11.38 9.82
N LEU A 305 1.00 11.89 10.94
CA LEU A 305 0.83 13.33 11.12
C LEU A 305 2.14 13.98 11.56
N GLN A 306 2.40 15.18 11.04
CA GLN A 306 3.48 16.04 11.53
C GLN A 306 3.04 16.81 12.80
N PRO A 307 3.97 17.25 13.68
CA PRO A 307 3.63 17.89 14.95
C PRO A 307 2.70 19.10 14.87
N ASP A 308 2.79 19.87 13.78
CA ASP A 308 1.99 21.08 13.56
C ASP A 308 0.82 20.86 12.57
N GLU A 309 0.59 19.60 12.17
CA GLU A 309 -0.45 19.25 11.21
C GLU A 309 -1.79 19.05 11.92
N GLN A 310 -2.81 19.76 11.44
CA GLN A 310 -4.20 19.53 11.83
C GLN A 310 -4.99 19.24 10.56
N PRO A 311 -5.10 17.96 10.16
CA PRO A 311 -5.87 17.62 8.99
C PRO A 311 -7.34 17.97 9.25
N ALA A 312 -8.03 18.42 8.21
CA ALA A 312 -9.49 18.48 8.28
C ALA A 312 -10.07 17.06 8.49
N PRO A 313 -11.38 16.91 8.70
CA PRO A 313 -12.03 15.63 8.52
C PRO A 313 -11.95 15.16 7.05
N PHE A 314 -11.70 13.88 6.82
CA PHE A 314 -11.80 13.24 5.51
C PHE A 314 -13.22 13.36 4.96
N SER A 315 -14.22 13.31 5.86
CA SER A 315 -15.61 13.56 5.56
C SER A 315 -15.85 14.88 4.81
N ASP A 316 -15.11 15.95 5.14
CA ASP A 316 -15.26 17.25 4.46
C ASP A 316 -14.78 17.17 3.00
N TRP A 317 -13.65 16.51 2.74
CA TRP A 317 -13.16 16.26 1.38
C TRP A 317 -14.13 15.39 0.58
N LEU A 318 -14.59 14.28 1.17
CA LEU A 318 -15.51 13.37 0.50
C LEU A 318 -16.83 14.08 0.16
N GLU A 319 -17.38 14.84 1.09
CA GLU A 319 -18.61 15.60 0.85
C GLU A 319 -18.46 16.59 -0.31
N ASP A 320 -17.34 17.32 -0.38
CA ASP A 320 -17.04 18.25 -1.48
C ASP A 320 -16.98 17.53 -2.83
N GLN A 321 -16.27 16.39 -2.89
CA GLN A 321 -16.19 15.58 -4.12
C GLN A 321 -17.57 15.06 -4.55
N LEU A 322 -18.37 14.55 -3.62
CA LEU A 322 -19.69 13.98 -3.94
C LEU A 322 -20.70 15.06 -4.33
N LYS A 323 -20.65 16.25 -3.71
CA LYS A 323 -21.47 17.40 -4.14
C LYS A 323 -21.11 17.82 -5.55
N HIS A 324 -19.82 17.95 -5.85
CA HIS A 324 -19.37 18.34 -7.19
C HIS A 324 -19.82 17.34 -8.27
N LEU A 325 -19.84 16.04 -7.97
CA LEU A 325 -20.28 15.01 -8.91
C LEU A 325 -21.81 14.87 -9.05
N ALA A 326 -22.57 15.44 -8.12
CA ALA A 326 -24.04 15.41 -8.13
C ALA A 326 -24.66 16.64 -8.81
N GLU A 327 -23.86 17.67 -9.11
CA GLU A 327 -24.23 18.87 -9.85
C GLU A 327 -24.13 18.66 -11.38
#